data_AF-A0A4S2UJN8-F1
#
_entry.id   AF-A0A4S2UJN8-F1
#
_cell.length_a   1.000
_cell.length_b   1.000
_cell.length_c   1.000
_cell.angle_alpha   90.00
_cell.angle_beta   90.00
_cell.angle_gamma   90.00
#
_symmetry.space_group_name_H-M   'P 1'
#
loop_
_entity.id
_entity.type
_entity.pdbx_description
1 polymer ?
#
loop_
_entity_poly.entity_id
_entity_poly.type
_entity_poly.pdbx_seq_one_letter_code
_entity_poly.pdbx_strand_id
1 'polypeptide(L)'
;MDEYTDRAYVSRYGAAEFGLQVMREGVPGDADSPVTATLLRDGEAPTEVFSRAAEHPGAGEYLVRLTSRETATPGPYVLVWTYTVAGVDEEWRVWLEVGKSAPSYDILAEPMKNIIETTWTRFSDLFDFATEGPHLQTYIQSNFGRNRLAQLLRIAVGRLNTVAQPFQTYTIDGDGGASFPVERWGPLLESALYVECLRHLIRSYVEQPEVQSGSGVSRLDRRDYMDRWSEVLGTEEPVLKQQLEVFKISNMGLGRARVLVSGGVFGRWGPTRLPLSHAARPRYMTRMY
;
A
#
# COMPACT_ATOMS: atom_id res chain seq x y z
N MET A 1 25.86 10.51 -10.89
CA MET A 1 24.67 9.79 -11.38
C MET A 1 23.86 9.58 -10.12
N ASP A 2 22.76 10.30 -9.93
CA ASP A 2 22.00 10.29 -8.67
C ASP A 2 21.36 8.90 -8.49
N GLU A 3 22.07 8.06 -7.73
CA GLU A 3 21.82 6.62 -7.60
C GLU A 3 20.63 6.31 -6.67
N TYR A 4 20.04 7.32 -6.04
CA TYR A 4 18.99 7.18 -5.03
C TYR A 4 17.80 8.10 -5.30
N THR A 5 17.14 7.93 -6.46
CA THR A 5 15.86 8.59 -6.71
C THR A 5 14.72 7.60 -6.45
N ASP A 6 13.77 7.99 -5.59
CA ASP A 6 12.59 7.17 -5.33
C ASP A 6 11.74 7.07 -6.61
N ARG A 7 11.35 5.84 -6.98
CA ARG A 7 10.68 5.54 -8.26
C ARG A 7 9.29 4.99 -8.00
N ALA A 8 8.27 5.63 -8.59
CA ALA A 8 6.93 5.07 -8.55
C ALA A 8 6.87 3.80 -9.41
N TYR A 9 6.34 2.72 -8.86
CA TYR A 9 6.30 1.43 -9.52
C TYR A 9 5.08 1.27 -10.42
N VAL A 10 5.30 0.70 -11.60
CA VAL A 10 4.23 0.28 -12.52
C VAL A 10 4.51 -1.16 -12.96
N SER A 11 3.50 -2.03 -12.84
CA SER A 11 3.58 -3.40 -13.36
C SER A 11 3.65 -3.39 -14.88
N ARG A 12 4.38 -4.35 -15.48
CA ARG A 12 4.38 -4.54 -16.93
C ARG A 12 2.96 -4.79 -17.44
N TYR A 13 2.54 -4.04 -18.46
CA TYR A 13 1.17 -4.00 -19.00
C TYR A 13 0.12 -3.40 -18.06
N GLY A 14 0.52 -2.94 -16.87
CA GLY A 14 -0.33 -2.20 -15.97
C GLY A 14 -0.71 -0.85 -16.56
N ALA A 15 -1.93 -0.41 -16.26
CA ALA A 15 -2.35 0.97 -16.46
C ALA A 15 -2.14 1.71 -15.13
N ALA A 16 -1.42 2.82 -15.18
CA ALA A 16 -1.20 3.70 -14.03
C ALA A 16 -1.59 5.12 -14.42
N GLU A 17 -2.11 5.89 -13.48
CA GLU A 17 -2.47 7.28 -13.67
C GLU A 17 -1.55 8.14 -12.81
N PHE A 18 -0.99 9.19 -13.41
CA PHE A 18 -0.13 10.14 -12.74
C PHE A 18 -0.75 11.52 -12.84
N GLY A 19 -0.72 12.24 -11.71
CA GLY A 19 -1.26 13.58 -11.61
C GLY A 19 -0.21 14.63 -11.28
N LEU A 20 -0.44 15.84 -11.80
CA LEU A 20 0.26 17.07 -11.45
C LEU A 20 -0.77 18.06 -10.92
N GLN A 21 -0.51 18.63 -9.74
CA GLN A 21 -1.27 19.75 -9.20
C GLN A 21 -0.44 21.03 -9.37
N VAL A 22 -0.90 21.93 -10.24
CA VAL A 22 -0.32 23.26 -10.41
C VAL A 22 -0.93 24.21 -9.38
N MET A 23 -0.05 25.00 -8.75
CA MET A 23 -0.41 25.96 -7.72
C MET A 23 -0.10 27.38 -8.20
N ARG A 24 -1.03 28.31 -8.03
CA ARG A 24 -0.82 29.76 -8.25
C ARG A 24 -1.12 30.50 -6.97
N GLU A 25 -0.15 31.29 -6.51
CA GLU A 25 -0.31 32.13 -5.31
C GLU A 25 -0.80 31.35 -4.06
N GLY A 26 -0.45 30.06 -3.96
CA GLY A 26 -0.82 29.19 -2.84
C GLY A 26 -2.19 28.51 -2.96
N VAL A 27 -2.91 28.67 -4.07
CA VAL A 27 -4.16 27.93 -4.37
C VAL A 27 -4.03 27.13 -5.67
N PRO A 28 -4.79 26.03 -5.84
CA PRO A 28 -4.88 25.35 -7.13
C PRO A 28 -5.25 26.32 -8.25
N GLY A 29 -4.48 26.33 -9.33
CA GLY A 29 -4.70 27.23 -10.45
C GLY A 29 -4.10 26.69 -11.74
N ASP A 30 -4.75 26.99 -12.87
CA ASP A 30 -4.39 26.45 -14.17
C ASP A 30 -3.09 27.04 -14.72
N ALA A 31 -2.34 26.21 -15.45
CA ALA A 31 -1.23 26.64 -16.28
C ALA A 31 -1.71 27.61 -17.39
N ASP A 32 -0.83 28.51 -17.80
CA ASP A 32 -1.11 29.49 -18.86
C ASP A 32 -1.15 28.84 -20.26
N SER A 33 -0.56 27.66 -20.40
CA SER A 33 -0.45 26.90 -21.64
C SER A 33 -0.85 25.42 -21.40
N PRO A 34 -1.19 24.66 -22.46
CA PRO A 34 -1.49 23.24 -22.32
C PRO A 34 -0.32 22.48 -21.69
N VAL A 35 -0.60 21.81 -20.57
CA VAL A 35 0.39 20.96 -19.89
C VAL A 35 0.70 19.75 -20.75
N THR A 36 1.98 19.56 -21.06
CA THR A 36 2.46 18.41 -21.86
C THR A 36 3.16 17.41 -20.96
N ALA A 37 2.73 16.15 -21.05
CA ALA A 37 3.34 15.02 -20.39
C ALA A 37 4.15 14.19 -21.40
N THR A 38 5.44 13.98 -21.09
CA THR A 38 6.37 13.23 -21.93
C THR A 38 6.96 12.09 -21.12
N LEU A 39 6.76 10.85 -21.58
CA LEU A 39 7.37 9.68 -20.96
C LEU A 39 8.65 9.34 -21.71
N LEU A 40 9.76 9.35 -20.98
CA LEU A 40 11.09 8.99 -21.47
C LEU A 40 11.51 7.67 -20.84
N ARG A 41 12.05 6.76 -21.64
CA ARG A 41 12.79 5.62 -21.12
C ARG A 41 14.17 6.08 -20.70
N ASP A 42 14.49 5.85 -19.43
CA ASP A 42 15.72 6.29 -18.79
C ASP A 42 16.89 5.37 -19.22
N GLY A 43 18.04 5.96 -19.57
CA GLY A 43 19.20 5.28 -20.16
C GLY A 43 20.24 6.28 -20.66
N GLU A 44 21.37 5.79 -21.21
CA GLU A 44 22.47 6.65 -21.71
C GLU A 44 22.00 7.67 -22.77
N ALA A 45 21.00 7.28 -23.58
CA ALA A 45 20.26 8.17 -24.45
C ALA A 45 18.76 8.01 -24.14
N PRO A 46 18.13 8.97 -23.44
CA PRO A 46 16.71 8.90 -23.15
C PRO A 46 15.90 8.80 -24.44
N THR A 47 14.99 7.83 -24.51
CA THR A 47 14.14 7.63 -25.69
C THR A 47 12.70 7.98 -25.36
N GLU A 48 12.09 8.82 -26.17
CA GLU A 48 10.68 9.18 -26.01
C GLU A 48 9.79 7.97 -26.30
N VAL A 49 8.93 7.63 -25.33
CA VAL A 49 7.87 6.64 -25.47
C VAL A 49 6.61 7.30 -26.01
N PHE A 50 6.26 8.45 -25.45
CA PHE A 50 5.20 9.34 -25.93
C PHE A 50 5.44 10.78 -25.47
N SER A 51 4.81 11.72 -26.17
CA SER A 51 4.58 13.09 -25.72
C SER A 51 3.17 13.51 -26.11
N ARG A 52 2.36 13.95 -25.13
CA ARG A 52 0.97 14.38 -25.36
C ARG A 52 0.46 15.38 -24.32
N ALA A 53 -0.58 16.12 -24.67
CA ALA A 53 -1.28 16.98 -23.73
C ALA A 53 -1.90 16.14 -22.59
N ALA A 54 -1.79 16.63 -21.35
CA ALA A 54 -2.41 16.04 -20.18
C ALA A 54 -3.92 16.31 -20.17
N GLU A 55 -4.68 15.41 -19.57
CA GLU A 55 -6.11 15.60 -19.30
C GLU A 55 -6.27 16.63 -18.17
N HIS A 56 -7.24 17.53 -18.28
CA HIS A 56 -7.49 18.60 -17.31
C HIS A 56 -8.88 18.37 -16.66
N PRO A 57 -8.98 17.53 -15.62
CA PRO A 57 -10.25 17.22 -14.96
C PRO A 57 -10.78 18.35 -14.07
N GLY A 58 -9.91 19.25 -13.59
CA GLY A 58 -10.24 20.26 -12.59
C GLY A 58 -9.20 21.37 -12.50
N ALA A 59 -9.52 22.42 -11.74
CA ALA A 59 -8.65 23.59 -11.62
C ALA A 59 -7.27 23.21 -11.05
N GLY A 60 -6.22 23.48 -11.82
CA GLY A 60 -4.83 23.14 -11.54
C GLY A 60 -4.52 21.64 -11.57
N GLU A 61 -5.48 20.77 -11.89
CA GLU A 61 -5.29 19.32 -11.91
C GLU A 61 -5.01 18.83 -13.33
N TYR A 62 -3.91 18.12 -13.51
CA TYR A 62 -3.52 17.53 -14.79
C TYR A 62 -3.22 16.06 -14.63
N LEU A 63 -3.78 15.20 -15.49
CA LEU A 63 -3.65 13.75 -15.42
C LEU A 63 -3.08 13.18 -16.70
N VAL A 64 -2.29 12.11 -16.56
CA VAL A 64 -1.88 11.27 -17.68
C VAL A 64 -1.99 9.80 -17.29
N ARG A 65 -2.70 9.04 -18.13
CA ARG A 65 -2.89 7.61 -17.94
C ARG A 65 -1.97 6.79 -18.83
N LEU A 66 -1.05 6.04 -18.24
CA LEU A 66 -0.21 5.09 -18.97
C LEU A 66 -1.04 3.93 -19.51
N THR A 67 -0.75 3.55 -20.75
CA THR A 67 -1.34 2.40 -21.44
C THR A 67 -0.46 1.16 -21.31
N SER A 68 -1.05 -0.01 -21.53
CA SER A 68 -0.31 -1.28 -21.53
C SER A 68 0.79 -1.36 -22.60
N ARG A 69 0.66 -0.58 -23.69
CA ARG A 69 1.69 -0.47 -24.72
C ARG A 69 2.90 0.33 -24.22
N GLU A 70 2.65 1.41 -23.51
CA GLU A 70 3.69 2.30 -22.96
C GLU A 70 4.44 1.60 -21.81
N THR A 71 3.78 0.71 -21.06
CA THR A 71 4.37 -0.09 -19.96
C THR A 71 4.76 -1.51 -20.38
N ALA A 72 4.89 -1.76 -21.69
CA ALA A 72 5.16 -3.11 -22.22
C ALA A 72 6.60 -3.61 -21.97
N THR A 73 7.55 -2.68 -21.82
CA THR A 73 8.98 -2.98 -21.66
C THR A 73 9.43 -2.62 -20.25
N PRO A 74 9.90 -3.59 -19.44
CA PRO A 74 10.45 -3.29 -18.13
C PRO A 74 11.68 -2.39 -18.19
N GLY A 75 11.87 -1.58 -17.16
CA GLY A 75 13.03 -0.71 -17.00
C GLY A 75 12.70 0.60 -16.29
N PRO A 76 13.72 1.45 -16.13
CA PRO A 76 13.56 2.79 -15.58
C PRO A 76 12.96 3.74 -16.62
N TYR A 77 12.06 4.62 -16.16
CA TYR A 77 11.45 5.67 -16.97
C TYR A 77 11.41 6.99 -16.18
N VAL A 78 11.23 8.09 -16.88
CA VAL A 78 10.99 9.43 -16.31
C VAL A 78 9.78 10.02 -17.03
N LEU A 79 8.77 10.41 -16.26
CA LEU A 79 7.65 11.19 -16.73
C LEU A 79 7.94 12.67 -16.48
N VAL A 80 8.07 13.44 -17.56
CA VAL A 80 8.37 14.86 -17.53
C VAL A 80 7.11 15.63 -17.87
N TRP A 81 6.75 16.58 -17.02
CA TRP A 81 5.66 17.52 -17.22
C TRP A 81 6.26 18.87 -17.57
N THR A 82 5.80 19.47 -18.67
CA THR A 82 6.22 20.80 -19.12
C THR A 82 4.98 21.69 -19.20
N TYR A 83 5.06 22.87 -18.59
CA TYR A 83 3.95 23.79 -18.46
C TYR A 83 4.43 25.22 -18.21
N THR A 84 3.57 26.20 -18.40
CA THR A 84 3.89 27.62 -18.16
C THR A 84 3.02 28.19 -17.05
N VAL A 85 3.60 28.89 -16.07
CA VAL A 85 2.88 29.59 -14.99
C VAL A 85 3.38 31.02 -14.88
N ALA A 86 2.46 31.99 -14.93
CA ALA A 86 2.76 33.42 -14.95
C ALA A 86 3.80 33.82 -16.02
N GLY A 87 3.73 33.17 -17.19
CA GLY A 87 4.68 33.38 -18.30
C GLY A 87 6.07 32.76 -18.10
N VAL A 88 6.29 31.97 -17.04
CA VAL A 88 7.53 31.23 -16.79
C VAL A 88 7.33 29.76 -17.12
N ASP A 89 8.22 29.20 -17.92
CA ASP A 89 8.21 27.76 -18.21
C ASP A 89 8.76 26.97 -17.02
N GLU A 90 8.01 25.97 -16.59
CA GLU A 90 8.33 25.06 -15.50
C GLU A 90 8.35 23.62 -15.99
N GLU A 91 9.18 22.82 -15.31
CA GLU A 91 9.32 21.40 -15.57
C GLU A 91 9.22 20.62 -14.26
N TRP A 92 8.42 19.56 -14.26
CA TRP A 92 8.32 18.63 -13.13
C TRP A 92 8.60 17.21 -13.57
N ARG A 93 9.34 16.44 -12.77
CA ARG A 93 9.76 15.08 -13.11
C ARG A 93 9.24 14.08 -12.08
N VAL A 94 8.76 12.95 -12.58
CA VAL A 94 8.40 11.78 -11.78
C VAL A 94 9.20 10.60 -12.31
N TRP A 95 10.02 9.99 -11.45
CA TRP A 95 10.79 8.81 -11.82
C TRP A 95 9.93 7.57 -11.62
N LEU A 96 10.00 6.68 -12.59
CA LEU A 96 9.17 5.49 -12.67
C LEU A 96 10.05 4.24 -12.82
N GLU A 97 9.56 3.12 -12.28
CA GLU A 97 10.10 1.79 -12.51
C GLU A 97 8.99 0.91 -13.11
N VAL A 98 9.13 0.53 -14.38
CA VAL A 98 8.28 -0.52 -14.95
C VAL A 98 8.90 -1.87 -14.63
N GLY A 99 8.27 -2.60 -13.71
CA GLY A 99 8.77 -3.90 -13.25
C GLY A 99 8.34 -5.08 -14.09
N LYS A 100 8.49 -6.29 -13.54
CA LYS A 100 7.87 -7.51 -14.08
C LYS A 100 6.34 -7.44 -13.95
N SER A 101 5.63 -8.26 -14.73
CA SER A 101 4.17 -8.37 -14.61
C SER A 101 3.78 -8.88 -13.23
N ALA A 102 2.83 -8.19 -12.59
CA ALA A 102 2.41 -8.41 -11.21
C ALA A 102 0.87 -8.52 -11.10
N PRO A 103 0.24 -9.55 -11.70
CA PRO A 103 -1.22 -9.63 -11.78
C PRO A 103 -1.91 -9.68 -10.42
N SER A 104 -1.28 -10.27 -9.38
CA SER A 104 -1.86 -10.29 -8.03
C SER A 104 -1.81 -8.93 -7.35
N TYR A 105 -0.87 -8.06 -7.73
CA TYR A 105 -0.76 -6.68 -7.25
C TYR A 105 -1.70 -5.76 -8.02
N ASP A 106 -1.81 -5.94 -9.33
CA ASP A 106 -2.57 -5.06 -10.22
C ASP A 106 -4.07 -5.04 -9.89
N ILE A 107 -4.62 -6.18 -9.44
CA ILE A 107 -6.03 -6.31 -9.04
C ILE A 107 -6.37 -5.68 -7.68
N LEU A 108 -5.38 -5.26 -6.90
CA LEU A 108 -5.61 -4.73 -5.56
C LEU A 108 -6.17 -3.31 -5.60
N ALA A 109 -7.03 -3.00 -4.64
CA ALA A 109 -7.43 -1.63 -4.36
C ALA A 109 -6.24 -0.82 -3.81
N GLU A 110 -6.27 0.49 -4.04
CA GLU A 110 -5.17 1.41 -3.68
C GLU A 110 -4.71 1.31 -2.22
N PRO A 111 -5.62 1.23 -1.20
CA PRO A 111 -5.17 1.07 0.19
C PRO A 111 -4.34 -0.19 0.42
N MET A 112 -4.63 -1.28 -0.31
CA MET A 112 -3.87 -2.53 -0.21
C MET A 112 -2.53 -2.46 -0.94
N LYS A 113 -2.47 -1.74 -2.07
CA LYS A 113 -1.20 -1.45 -2.76
C LYS A 113 -0.27 -0.63 -1.87
N ASN A 114 -0.80 0.35 -1.15
CA ASN A 114 -0.03 1.15 -0.19
C ASN A 114 0.58 0.29 0.94
N ILE A 115 -0.15 -0.71 1.44
CA ILE A 115 0.42 -1.67 2.41
C ILE A 115 1.58 -2.46 1.80
N ILE A 116 1.50 -2.82 0.53
CA ILE A 116 2.58 -3.52 -0.17
C ILE A 116 3.78 -2.60 -0.38
N GLU A 117 3.58 -1.36 -0.84
CA GLU A 117 4.68 -0.42 -1.08
C GLU A 117 5.39 -0.05 0.22
N THR A 118 4.66 0.28 1.29
CA THR A 118 5.25 0.55 2.62
C THR A 118 6.06 -0.64 3.13
N THR A 119 5.52 -1.86 3.02
CA THR A 119 6.26 -3.08 3.38
C THR A 119 7.47 -3.29 2.47
N TRP A 120 7.34 -3.03 1.17
CA TRP A 120 8.42 -3.16 0.20
C TRP A 120 9.55 -2.19 0.54
N THR A 121 9.25 -0.94 0.91
CA THR A 121 10.24 0.05 1.35
C THR A 121 11.08 -0.45 2.51
N ARG A 122 10.46 -1.13 3.49
CA ARG A 122 11.18 -1.73 4.63
C ARG A 122 12.19 -2.80 4.22
N PHE A 123 11.98 -3.46 3.08
CA PHE A 123 12.94 -4.41 2.52
C PHE A 123 13.91 -3.74 1.55
N SER A 124 13.47 -2.72 0.79
CA SER A 124 14.30 -2.06 -0.21
C SER A 124 15.37 -1.15 0.39
N ASP A 125 15.10 -0.52 1.53
CA ASP A 125 16.08 0.30 2.26
C ASP A 125 17.23 -0.54 2.82
N LEU A 126 17.01 -1.85 3.03
CA LEU A 126 18.02 -2.81 3.45
C LEU A 126 18.79 -3.44 2.28
N PHE A 127 18.52 -3.02 1.03
CA PHE A 127 19.25 -3.49 -0.14
C PHE A 127 20.40 -2.52 -0.46
N ASP A 128 21.57 -2.80 0.12
CA ASP A 128 22.79 -1.97 -0.02
C ASP A 128 23.33 -1.81 -1.45
N PHE A 129 22.76 -2.43 -2.49
CA PHE A 129 23.30 -2.36 -3.86
C PHE A 129 22.23 -2.47 -4.96
N ALA A 130 22.27 -1.53 -5.91
CA ALA A 130 21.39 -1.51 -7.10
C ALA A 130 21.71 -2.64 -8.11
N THR A 131 22.93 -3.19 -8.06
CA THR A 131 23.40 -4.27 -8.98
C THR A 131 23.53 -5.63 -8.28
N GLU A 132 23.75 -5.61 -6.97
CA GLU A 132 23.94 -6.81 -6.13
C GLU A 132 23.37 -6.54 -4.72
N GLY A 133 22.05 -6.31 -4.63
CA GLY A 133 21.34 -6.48 -3.37
C GLY A 133 21.57 -7.88 -2.79
N PRO A 134 20.94 -8.26 -1.66
CA PRO A 134 21.04 -9.62 -1.12
C PRO A 134 21.02 -10.62 -2.25
N HIS A 135 22.01 -11.53 -2.29
CA HIS A 135 22.35 -12.42 -3.41
C HIS A 135 21.24 -13.47 -3.68
N LEU A 136 20.06 -12.96 -3.93
CA LEU A 136 18.75 -13.57 -4.03
C LEU A 136 18.23 -13.42 -5.46
N GLN A 137 18.57 -12.33 -6.15
CA GLN A 137 18.25 -12.20 -7.58
C GLN A 137 18.82 -13.33 -8.45
N THR A 138 19.97 -13.90 -8.07
CA THR A 138 20.74 -14.83 -8.93
C THR A 138 20.35 -16.30 -8.81
N TYR A 139 19.70 -16.75 -7.73
CA TYR A 139 19.33 -18.16 -7.55
C TYR A 139 17.95 -18.28 -6.90
N ILE A 140 16.93 -18.60 -7.72
CA ILE A 140 15.54 -18.93 -7.32
C ILE A 140 14.71 -17.80 -6.67
N GLN A 141 15.30 -16.73 -6.11
CA GLN A 141 14.56 -15.56 -5.59
C GLN A 141 14.41 -14.40 -6.61
N SER A 142 14.65 -14.64 -7.90
CA SER A 142 14.37 -13.71 -9.00
C SER A 142 12.88 -13.32 -9.16
N ASN A 143 11.99 -13.93 -8.39
CA ASN A 143 10.55 -13.71 -8.38
C ASN A 143 10.01 -13.11 -7.06
N PHE A 144 10.88 -12.75 -6.11
CA PHE A 144 10.46 -11.96 -4.95
C PHE A 144 10.30 -10.49 -5.38
N GLY A 145 9.12 -9.93 -5.17
CA GLY A 145 8.72 -8.61 -5.64
C GLY A 145 7.28 -8.32 -5.28
N ARG A 146 6.73 -7.19 -5.74
CA ARG A 146 5.38 -6.72 -5.40
C ARG A 146 4.27 -7.76 -5.65
N ASN A 147 4.39 -8.57 -6.71
CA ASN A 147 3.47 -9.68 -6.94
C ASN A 147 3.51 -10.76 -5.85
N ARG A 148 4.71 -11.07 -5.33
CA ARG A 148 4.87 -12.03 -4.22
C ARG A 148 4.34 -11.45 -2.92
N LEU A 149 4.60 -10.16 -2.65
CA LEU A 149 4.03 -9.46 -1.51
C LEU A 149 2.50 -9.47 -1.56
N ALA A 150 1.89 -9.24 -2.72
CA ALA A 150 0.43 -9.33 -2.89
C ALA A 150 -0.12 -10.73 -2.57
N GLN A 151 0.60 -11.79 -2.92
CA GLN A 151 0.22 -13.16 -2.55
C GLN A 151 0.37 -13.43 -1.06
N LEU A 152 1.44 -12.92 -0.44
CA LEU A 152 1.67 -13.02 0.99
C LEU A 152 0.64 -12.19 1.79
N LEU A 153 0.15 -11.09 1.26
CA LEU A 153 -0.91 -10.27 1.86
C LEU A 153 -2.20 -11.06 2.04
N ARG A 154 -2.59 -11.88 1.03
CA ARG A 154 -3.74 -12.78 1.15
C ARG A 154 -3.55 -13.77 2.31
N ILE A 155 -2.34 -14.30 2.49
CA ILE A 155 -2.01 -15.21 3.60
C ILE A 155 -2.03 -14.48 4.94
N ALA A 156 -1.48 -13.26 5.00
CA ALA A 156 -1.46 -12.43 6.20
C ALA A 156 -2.87 -12.12 6.70
N VAL A 157 -3.79 -11.70 5.82
CA VAL A 157 -5.20 -11.49 6.17
C VAL A 157 -5.87 -12.78 6.64
N GLY A 158 -5.64 -13.90 5.94
CA GLY A 158 -6.15 -15.21 6.35
C GLY A 158 -5.67 -15.63 7.76
N ARG A 159 -4.42 -15.32 8.11
CA ARG A 159 -3.88 -15.54 9.45
C ARG A 159 -4.49 -14.59 10.47
N LEU A 160 -4.57 -13.29 10.19
CA LEU A 160 -5.22 -12.32 11.11
C LEU A 160 -6.66 -12.73 11.45
N ASN A 161 -7.39 -13.26 10.48
CA ASN A 161 -8.75 -13.76 10.66
C ASN A 161 -8.84 -14.96 11.60
N THR A 162 -7.85 -15.85 11.58
CA THR A 162 -7.89 -17.17 12.23
C THR A 162 -7.04 -17.25 13.50
N VAL A 163 -6.08 -16.36 13.68
CA VAL A 163 -5.23 -16.30 14.86
C VAL A 163 -6.01 -15.65 16.00
N ALA A 164 -6.25 -16.44 17.05
CA ALA A 164 -6.97 -16.08 18.26
C ALA A 164 -8.46 -15.70 18.04
N GLN A 165 -9.20 -15.68 19.15
CA GLN A 165 -10.60 -15.25 19.17
C GLN A 165 -10.70 -13.71 19.27
N PRO A 166 -11.71 -13.08 18.66
CA PRO A 166 -12.74 -13.68 17.81
C PRO A 166 -12.23 -13.98 16.39
N PHE A 167 -12.80 -15.03 15.78
CA PHE A 167 -12.66 -15.27 14.36
C PHE A 167 -13.25 -14.12 13.53
N GLN A 168 -12.59 -13.78 12.43
CA GLN A 168 -13.03 -12.76 11.49
C GLN A 168 -13.00 -13.30 10.07
N THR A 169 -13.62 -12.57 9.14
CA THR A 169 -13.79 -12.97 7.75
C THR A 169 -13.40 -11.84 6.81
N TYR A 170 -12.39 -11.04 7.18
CA TYR A 170 -11.92 -9.97 6.33
C TYR A 170 -11.27 -10.51 5.05
N THR A 171 -11.47 -9.83 3.94
CA THR A 171 -10.83 -10.16 2.67
C THR A 171 -10.09 -8.95 2.13
N ILE A 172 -9.21 -9.16 1.16
CA ILE A 172 -8.42 -8.06 0.58
C ILE A 172 -9.17 -7.31 -0.52
N ASP A 173 -10.10 -8.00 -1.18
CA ASP A 173 -10.85 -7.58 -2.35
C ASP A 173 -12.34 -7.34 -2.04
N GLY A 174 -12.78 -7.67 -0.81
CA GLY A 174 -14.20 -7.62 -0.45
C GLY A 174 -15.02 -8.76 -1.06
N ASP A 175 -14.38 -9.71 -1.74
CA ASP A 175 -15.04 -10.90 -2.27
C ASP A 175 -15.20 -11.93 -1.13
N GLY A 176 -16.39 -12.51 -0.98
CA GLY A 176 -16.71 -13.48 0.07
C GLY A 176 -16.66 -12.97 1.53
N GLY A 177 -16.49 -11.65 1.76
CA GLY A 177 -16.38 -11.07 3.10
C GLY A 177 -16.25 -9.54 3.10
N ALA A 178 -16.18 -8.92 4.28
CA ALA A 178 -15.91 -7.49 4.37
C ALA A 178 -14.44 -7.21 4.01
N SER A 179 -14.16 -6.15 3.26
CA SER A 179 -12.77 -5.74 3.03
C SER A 179 -12.10 -5.35 4.36
N PHE A 180 -10.80 -5.64 4.49
CA PHE A 180 -10.06 -5.29 5.70
C PHE A 180 -10.06 -3.75 5.90
N PRO A 181 -10.37 -3.25 7.11
CA PRO A 181 -10.47 -1.82 7.40
C PRO A 181 -9.09 -1.13 7.50
N VAL A 182 -8.43 -0.93 6.34
CA VAL A 182 -7.07 -0.36 6.24
C VAL A 182 -6.97 1.03 6.87
N GLU A 183 -7.99 1.87 6.75
CA GLU A 183 -8.01 3.23 7.33
C GLU A 183 -7.77 3.24 8.85
N ARG A 184 -8.21 2.18 9.54
CA ARG A 184 -8.10 2.09 11.01
C ARG A 184 -6.99 1.16 11.46
N TRP A 185 -6.72 0.11 10.69
CA TRP A 185 -5.84 -1.00 11.09
C TRP A 185 -4.74 -1.30 10.07
N GLY A 186 -4.45 -0.36 9.16
CA GLY A 186 -3.39 -0.47 8.16
C GLY A 186 -2.03 -0.88 8.74
N PRO A 187 -1.53 -0.22 9.81
CA PRO A 187 -0.24 -0.59 10.41
C PRO A 187 -0.18 -2.03 10.97
N LEU A 188 -1.31 -2.58 11.42
CA LEU A 188 -1.40 -3.99 11.83
C LEU A 188 -1.25 -4.91 10.63
N LEU A 189 -1.91 -4.59 9.51
CA LEU A 189 -1.84 -5.38 8.30
C LEU A 189 -0.45 -5.30 7.65
N GLU A 190 0.20 -4.14 7.69
CA GLU A 190 1.60 -3.95 7.30
C GLU A 190 2.54 -4.83 8.13
N SER A 191 2.42 -4.78 9.46
CA SER A 191 3.22 -5.61 10.36
C SER A 191 2.98 -7.11 10.13
N ALA A 192 1.72 -7.51 9.87
CA ALA A 192 1.37 -8.88 9.54
C ALA A 192 1.98 -9.33 8.21
N LEU A 193 1.93 -8.48 7.17
CA LEU A 193 2.55 -8.76 5.88
C LEU A 193 4.07 -8.87 6.01
N TYR A 194 4.70 -7.95 6.75
CA TYR A 194 6.14 -7.95 6.99
C TYR A 194 6.62 -9.25 7.65
N VAL A 195 5.93 -9.69 8.70
CA VAL A 195 6.19 -10.98 9.36
C VAL A 195 6.01 -12.16 8.41
N GLU A 196 4.99 -12.17 7.55
CA GLU A 196 4.82 -13.22 6.54
C GLU A 196 5.94 -13.21 5.48
N CYS A 197 6.43 -12.03 5.10
CA CYS A 197 7.59 -11.89 4.23
C CYS A 197 8.86 -12.46 4.86
N LEU A 198 9.15 -12.14 6.13
CA LEU A 198 10.28 -12.71 6.88
C LEU A 198 10.18 -14.25 6.95
N ARG A 199 9.01 -14.78 7.30
CA ARG A 199 8.75 -16.23 7.32
C ARG A 199 8.92 -16.87 5.93
N HIS A 200 8.54 -16.18 4.87
CA HIS A 200 8.73 -16.67 3.50
C HIS A 200 10.22 -16.71 3.13
N LEU A 201 10.96 -15.65 3.46
CA LEU A 201 12.41 -15.57 3.24
C LEU A 201 13.13 -16.70 3.98
N ILE A 202 12.90 -16.87 5.29
CA ILE A 202 13.49 -17.96 6.09
C ILE A 202 13.21 -19.33 5.46
N ARG A 203 11.94 -19.62 5.10
CA ARG A 203 11.56 -20.87 4.43
C ARG A 203 12.28 -21.10 3.11
N SER A 204 12.60 -20.03 2.38
CA SER A 204 13.32 -20.13 1.10
C SER A 204 14.80 -20.52 1.26
N TYR A 205 15.38 -20.42 2.45
CA TYR A 205 16.78 -20.79 2.72
C TYR A 205 16.98 -22.21 3.27
N VAL A 206 15.91 -22.99 3.46
CA VAL A 206 15.93 -24.29 4.17
C VAL A 206 16.60 -25.43 3.38
N GLU A 207 16.61 -25.39 2.04
CA GLU A 207 17.24 -26.45 1.24
C GLU A 207 18.68 -26.07 0.86
N GLN A 208 19.66 -26.44 1.70
CA GLN A 208 21.08 -26.34 1.35
C GLN A 208 21.82 -27.66 1.58
N PRO A 209 22.48 -28.22 0.55
CA PRO A 209 23.39 -29.34 0.76
C PRO A 209 24.60 -28.88 1.57
N GLU A 210 24.99 -29.68 2.56
CA GLU A 210 26.17 -29.45 3.37
C GLU A 210 27.43 -29.57 2.49
N VAL A 211 28.12 -28.46 2.25
CA VAL A 211 29.38 -28.48 1.48
C VAL A 211 30.51 -28.90 2.42
N GLN A 212 30.67 -30.21 2.61
CA GLN A 212 31.87 -30.78 3.20
C GLN A 212 32.98 -30.84 2.13
N SER A 213 33.80 -29.79 1.98
CA SER A 213 35.22 -29.87 1.61
C SER A 213 35.78 -28.51 1.19
N GLY A 214 37.03 -28.27 1.61
CA GLY A 214 37.69 -26.97 1.57
C GLY A 214 38.04 -26.50 0.17
N SER A 215 37.66 -25.25 -0.11
CA SER A 215 38.28 -24.37 -1.09
C SER A 215 37.64 -23.00 -0.88
N GLY A 216 38.45 -21.98 -0.61
CA GLY A 216 38.05 -20.62 -0.26
C GLY A 216 37.40 -19.84 -1.42
N VAL A 217 36.27 -20.33 -1.90
CA VAL A 217 35.38 -19.57 -2.77
C VAL A 217 34.40 -18.83 -1.87
N SER A 218 34.28 -17.52 -2.07
CA SER A 218 33.37 -16.55 -1.44
C SER A 218 31.89 -16.89 -1.65
N ARG A 219 31.46 -18.09 -1.27
CA ARG A 219 30.06 -18.41 -1.07
C ARG A 219 29.61 -17.57 0.12
N LEU A 220 28.94 -16.46 -0.17
CA LEU A 220 28.15 -15.72 0.82
C LEU A 220 27.39 -16.74 1.66
N ASP A 221 27.70 -16.82 2.95
CA ASP A 221 27.15 -17.85 3.83
C ASP A 221 25.66 -17.59 4.01
N ARG A 222 24.85 -18.28 3.21
CA ARG A 222 23.39 -18.11 3.20
C ARG A 222 22.73 -18.54 4.52
N ARG A 223 23.47 -19.22 5.41
CA ARG A 223 23.03 -19.55 6.76
C ARG A 223 23.03 -18.32 7.66
N ASP A 224 24.04 -17.45 7.54
CA ASP A 224 24.11 -16.16 8.25
C ASP A 224 22.88 -15.28 7.94
N TYR A 225 22.44 -15.25 6.67
CA TYR A 225 21.21 -14.54 6.31
C TYR A 225 19.96 -15.16 6.96
N MET A 226 19.83 -16.49 7.00
CA MET A 226 18.71 -17.16 7.65
C MET A 226 18.65 -16.84 9.15
N ASP A 227 19.80 -16.84 9.82
CA ASP A 227 19.90 -16.55 11.25
C ASP A 227 19.53 -15.08 11.53
N ARG A 228 20.02 -14.14 10.73
CA ARG A 228 19.65 -12.71 10.83
C ARG A 228 18.16 -12.47 10.58
N TRP A 229 17.57 -13.11 9.57
CA TRP A 229 16.12 -13.01 9.35
C TRP A 229 15.32 -13.59 10.51
N SER A 230 15.83 -14.64 11.15
CA SER A 230 15.20 -15.25 12.32
C SER A 230 15.30 -14.36 13.56
N GLU A 231 16.41 -13.64 13.74
CA GLU A 231 16.57 -12.63 14.79
C GLU A 231 15.57 -11.48 14.62
N VAL A 232 15.47 -10.91 13.40
CA VAL A 232 14.49 -9.86 13.08
C VAL A 232 13.05 -10.37 13.29
N LEU A 233 12.77 -11.60 12.87
CA LEU A 233 11.46 -12.21 13.12
C LEU A 233 11.15 -12.30 14.62
N GLY A 234 12.15 -12.65 15.44
CA GLY A 234 12.04 -12.73 16.90
C GLY A 234 11.68 -11.40 17.56
N THR A 235 12.05 -10.27 16.96
CA THR A 235 11.68 -8.93 17.45
C THR A 235 10.34 -8.43 16.92
N GLU A 236 9.97 -8.78 15.69
CA GLU A 236 8.76 -8.29 15.03
C GLU A 236 7.49 -9.06 15.41
N GLU A 237 7.59 -10.38 15.64
CA GLU A 237 6.44 -11.20 16.05
C GLU A 237 5.79 -10.73 17.38
N PRO A 238 6.55 -10.38 18.44
CA PRO A 238 5.97 -9.81 19.66
C PRO A 238 5.21 -8.49 19.43
N VAL A 239 5.72 -7.61 18.57
CA VAL A 239 5.06 -6.34 18.24
C VAL A 239 3.73 -6.60 17.53
N LEU A 240 3.73 -7.49 16.53
CA LEU A 240 2.51 -7.91 15.85
C LEU A 240 1.50 -8.52 16.82
N LYS A 241 1.95 -9.34 17.78
CA LYS A 241 1.08 -9.93 18.80
C LYS A 241 0.39 -8.88 19.67
N GLN A 242 1.12 -7.86 20.13
CA GLN A 242 0.55 -6.78 20.93
C GLN A 242 -0.50 -5.98 20.14
N GLN A 243 -0.22 -5.65 18.88
CA GLN A 243 -1.19 -4.98 18.01
C GLN A 243 -2.42 -5.86 17.76
N LEU A 244 -2.22 -7.16 17.53
CA LEU A 244 -3.30 -8.13 17.32
C LEU A 244 -4.22 -8.22 18.53
N GLU A 245 -3.68 -8.21 19.75
CA GLU A 245 -4.48 -8.23 20.99
C GLU A 245 -5.41 -7.01 21.06
N VAL A 246 -4.89 -5.80 20.82
CA VAL A 246 -5.69 -4.56 20.79
C VAL A 246 -6.79 -4.64 19.72
N PHE A 247 -6.43 -5.13 18.54
CA PHE A 247 -7.38 -5.31 17.44
C PHE A 247 -8.48 -6.31 17.78
N LYS A 248 -8.14 -7.47 18.37
CA LYS A 248 -9.12 -8.47 18.79
C LYS A 248 -10.02 -7.93 19.89
N ILE A 249 -9.48 -7.23 20.90
CA ILE A 249 -10.27 -6.58 21.95
C ILE A 249 -11.28 -5.60 21.36
N SER A 250 -10.87 -4.78 20.40
CA SER A 250 -11.77 -3.84 19.73
C SER A 250 -12.93 -4.53 19.00
N ASN A 251 -12.69 -5.73 18.48
CA ASN A 251 -13.66 -6.52 17.74
C ASN A 251 -14.49 -7.47 18.61
N MET A 252 -14.14 -7.66 19.90
CA MET A 252 -14.98 -8.40 20.85
C MET A 252 -16.27 -7.65 21.23
N GLY A 253 -16.39 -6.37 20.85
CA GLY A 253 -17.61 -5.58 21.11
C GLY A 253 -17.82 -5.21 22.58
N LEU A 254 -16.81 -5.37 23.44
CA LEU A 254 -16.87 -5.16 24.89
C LEU A 254 -17.08 -3.69 25.30
N GLY A 255 -16.95 -2.74 24.35
CA GLY A 255 -17.03 -1.29 24.61
C GLY A 255 -18.27 -0.57 24.06
N ARG A 256 -19.23 -1.28 23.44
CA ARG A 256 -20.49 -0.65 23.00
C ARG A 256 -21.62 -1.15 23.88
N ALA A 257 -22.06 -0.32 24.83
CA ALA A 257 -23.33 -0.50 25.51
C ALA A 257 -24.45 -0.49 24.45
N ARG A 258 -24.79 -1.67 23.92
CA ARG A 258 -26.02 -1.85 23.16
C ARG A 258 -27.13 -1.79 24.20
N VAL A 259 -27.79 -0.63 24.30
CA VAL A 259 -29.07 -0.55 24.98
C VAL A 259 -29.97 -1.56 24.25
N LEU A 260 -30.21 -2.68 24.92
CA LEU A 260 -31.34 -3.56 24.63
C LEU A 260 -32.58 -2.71 24.87
N VAL A 261 -33.05 -2.02 23.83
CA VAL A 261 -34.45 -1.60 23.78
C VAL A 261 -35.22 -2.91 23.61
N SER A 262 -35.44 -3.60 24.72
CA SER A 262 -36.40 -4.68 24.78
C SER A 262 -37.74 -4.03 24.43
N GLY A 263 -38.28 -4.41 23.27
CA GLY A 263 -39.66 -4.13 22.90
C GLY A 263 -40.55 -4.94 23.83
N GLY A 264 -40.66 -4.49 25.08
CA GLY A 264 -41.67 -4.97 26.03
C GLY A 264 -43.02 -4.44 25.58
N VAL A 265 -43.80 -5.29 24.92
CA VAL A 265 -45.24 -5.13 24.76
C VAL A 265 -45.83 -4.96 26.16
N PHE A 266 -46.32 -3.75 26.44
CA PHE A 266 -46.97 -3.38 27.69
C PHE A 266 -48.24 -4.22 27.90
N GLY A 267 -48.18 -5.14 28.86
CA GLY A 267 -49.35 -5.68 29.55
C GLY A 267 -49.97 -4.60 30.44
N ARG A 268 -50.95 -3.90 29.86
CA ARG A 268 -52.11 -3.24 30.48
C ARG A 268 -52.17 -3.25 32.03
N TRP A 269 -51.70 -2.17 32.65
CA TRP A 269 -52.23 -1.69 33.93
C TRP A 269 -52.89 -0.34 33.69
N GLY A 270 -54.16 -0.26 34.08
CA GLY A 270 -55.05 0.89 33.89
C GLY A 270 -54.68 2.11 34.74
N PRO A 271 -55.50 3.18 34.62
CA PRO A 271 -55.03 4.55 34.72
C PRO A 271 -55.01 5.07 36.16
N THR A 272 -53.98 5.82 36.50
CA THR A 272 -54.10 6.85 37.54
C THR A 272 -53.61 8.19 37.00
N ARG A 273 -54.60 8.95 36.49
CA ARG A 273 -54.72 10.41 36.49
C ARG A 273 -53.56 11.25 35.93
N LEU A 274 -53.77 11.67 34.67
CA LEU A 274 -53.59 13.04 34.13
C LEU A 274 -54.11 14.14 35.10
N PRO A 275 -54.00 15.47 34.85
CA PRO A 275 -53.18 16.27 33.92
C PRO A 275 -52.72 17.65 34.50
N LEU A 276 -51.47 18.05 34.30
CA LEU A 276 -51.10 19.45 33.99
C LEU A 276 -49.88 19.42 33.05
N SER A 277 -50.14 18.92 31.85
CA SER A 277 -49.36 19.22 30.66
C SER A 277 -49.27 20.73 30.47
N HIS A 278 -48.06 21.29 30.37
CA HIS A 278 -47.67 22.26 29.36
C HIS A 278 -46.20 22.63 29.54
N ALA A 279 -45.35 22.19 28.61
CA ALA A 279 -44.48 23.05 27.80
C ALA A 279 -43.32 22.23 27.23
N ALA A 280 -43.50 21.77 25.99
CA ALA A 280 -42.38 21.59 25.09
C ALA A 280 -41.67 22.95 24.92
N ARG A 281 -40.34 22.96 24.99
CA ARG A 281 -39.54 24.04 24.43
C ARG A 281 -38.35 23.46 23.65
N PRO A 282 -38.26 23.70 22.33
CA PRO A 282 -37.08 23.39 21.53
C PRO A 282 -36.06 24.54 21.61
N ARG A 283 -34.76 24.25 21.44
CA ARG A 283 -33.73 25.29 21.27
C ARG A 283 -32.69 24.93 20.18
N TYR A 284 -32.87 25.64 19.06
CA TYR A 284 -31.95 26.28 18.10
C TYR A 284 -30.59 25.67 17.68
N MET A 285 -30.45 25.56 16.35
CA MET A 285 -29.20 25.55 15.57
C MET A 285 -28.69 26.99 15.32
N THR A 286 -27.39 27.14 15.15
CA THR A 286 -26.78 28.34 14.54
C THR A 286 -25.59 27.93 13.67
N ARG A 287 -25.50 28.50 12.47
CA ARG A 287 -24.42 28.36 11.47
C ARG A 287 -23.60 29.65 11.50
N MET A 288 -22.28 29.55 11.40
CA MET A 288 -21.37 30.70 11.21
C MET A 288 -20.70 30.56 9.83
N TYR A 289 -20.51 31.72 9.19
CA TYR A 289 -20.14 31.93 7.80
C TYR A 289 -18.84 31.24 7.37
#